data_AF-A0A4R2TKV6-F1
#
_entry.id   AF-A0A4R2TKV6-F1
#
_cell.length_a   1.000
_cell.length_b   1.000
_cell.length_c   1.000
_cell.angle_alpha   90.00
_cell.angle_beta   90.00
_cell.angle_gamma   90.00
#
_symmetry.space_group_name_H-M   'P 1'
#
loop_
_entity.id
_entity.type
_entity.pdbx_description
1 polymer ?
#
loop_
_entity_poly.entity_id
_entity_poly.type
_entity_poly.pdbx_seq_one_letter_code
_entity_poly.pdbx_strand_id
1 'polypeptide(L)'
;MEEIVSYLIKLSDGKFQLLNSMYDITLKQGKALKENNVELLNKAIGEKQDIIERIDILDKEFLEKYELVKRGLGIENIEKLTEPVIGFKSLQSKIRDIMDMLNKIRQVDDSNVKQAKINMDESKKHLQNVRIGKKAYSSYNRKPMEGASIFLDKKE
;
A
#
# COMPACT_ATOMS: atom_id res chain seq x y z
N MET A 1 -5.97 -0.43 -37.65
CA MET A 1 -6.37 0.47 -36.54
C MET A 1 -7.25 -0.27 -35.54
N GLU A 2 -8.30 -0.95 -36.00
CA GLU A 2 -9.16 -1.82 -35.16
C GLU A 2 -8.38 -2.88 -34.37
N GLU A 3 -7.37 -3.52 -34.99
CA GLU A 3 -6.51 -4.48 -34.29
C GLU A 3 -5.77 -3.87 -33.09
N ILE A 4 -5.29 -2.63 -33.22
CA ILE A 4 -4.59 -1.92 -32.14
C ILE A 4 -5.57 -1.58 -31.01
N VAL A 5 -6.79 -1.17 -31.34
CA VAL A 5 -7.86 -0.93 -30.36
C VAL A 5 -8.25 -2.21 -29.62
N SER A 6 -8.42 -3.31 -30.35
CA SER A 6 -8.67 -4.62 -29.75
C SER A 6 -7.54 -5.03 -28.81
N TYR A 7 -6.30 -4.74 -29.18
CA TYR A 7 -5.14 -5.01 -28.34
C TYR A 7 -5.12 -4.16 -27.07
N LEU A 8 -5.41 -2.86 -27.17
CA LEU A 8 -5.55 -1.96 -26.01
C LEU A 8 -6.65 -2.43 -25.04
N ILE A 9 -7.75 -2.97 -25.56
CA ILE A 9 -8.81 -3.57 -24.73
C ILE A 9 -8.27 -4.78 -23.98
N LYS A 10 -7.53 -5.68 -24.64
CA LYS A 10 -6.92 -6.86 -23.99
C LYS A 10 -5.93 -6.47 -22.89
N LEU A 11 -5.09 -5.46 -23.13
CA LEU A 11 -4.18 -4.92 -22.11
C LEU A 11 -4.96 -4.35 -20.92
N SER A 12 -6.03 -3.62 -21.19
CA SER A 12 -6.91 -3.06 -20.17
C SER A 12 -7.60 -4.15 -19.33
N ASP A 13 -8.06 -5.23 -19.98
CA ASP A 13 -8.64 -6.39 -19.28
C ASP A 13 -7.62 -7.07 -18.37
N GLY A 14 -6.39 -7.29 -18.87
CA GLY A 14 -5.30 -7.84 -18.07
C GLY A 14 -4.98 -6.96 -16.85
N LYS A 15 -4.89 -5.64 -17.04
CA LYS A 15 -4.68 -4.68 -15.95
C LYS A 15 -5.83 -4.73 -14.93
N PHE A 16 -7.07 -4.78 -15.40
CA PHE A 16 -8.23 -4.85 -14.53
C PHE A 16 -8.25 -6.14 -13.67
N GLN A 17 -7.86 -7.28 -14.23
CA GLN A 17 -7.72 -8.54 -13.46
C GLN A 17 -6.65 -8.44 -12.37
N LEU A 18 -5.51 -7.83 -12.68
CA LEU A 18 -4.45 -7.56 -11.71
C LEU A 18 -4.93 -6.65 -10.58
N LEU A 19 -5.68 -5.60 -10.91
CA LEU A 19 -6.26 -4.68 -9.91
C LEU A 19 -7.29 -5.36 -9.02
N ASN A 20 -8.14 -6.26 -9.54
CA ASN A 20 -9.03 -7.07 -8.71
C ASN A 20 -8.23 -7.93 -7.71
N SER A 21 -7.15 -8.55 -8.18
CA SER A 21 -6.26 -9.34 -7.31
C SER A 21 -5.61 -8.47 -6.22
N MET A 22 -5.15 -7.27 -6.58
CA MET A 22 -4.60 -6.30 -5.63
C MET A 22 -5.63 -5.83 -4.62
N TYR A 23 -6.89 -5.65 -5.03
CA TYR A 23 -7.98 -5.30 -4.12
C TYR A 23 -8.20 -6.38 -3.06
N ASP A 24 -8.24 -7.65 -3.47
CA ASP A 24 -8.38 -8.78 -2.54
C ASP A 24 -7.22 -8.87 -1.55
N ILE A 25 -5.98 -8.64 -2.01
CA ILE A 25 -4.80 -8.60 -1.14
C ILE A 25 -4.87 -7.42 -0.18
N THR A 26 -5.36 -6.26 -0.63
CA THR A 26 -5.53 -5.06 0.21
C THR A 26 -6.58 -5.30 1.31
N LEU A 27 -7.64 -6.07 1.03
CA LEU A 27 -8.59 -6.51 2.06
C LEU A 27 -7.95 -7.50 3.06
N LYS A 28 -7.15 -8.45 2.58
CA LYS A 28 -6.40 -9.40 3.44
C LYS A 28 -5.39 -8.67 4.34
N GLN A 29 -4.70 -7.67 3.81
CA GLN A 29 -3.81 -6.79 4.57
C GLN A 29 -4.54 -6.14 5.75
N GLY A 30 -5.76 -5.66 5.53
CA GLY A 30 -6.61 -5.09 6.59
C GLY A 30 -6.95 -6.10 7.69
N LYS A 31 -7.18 -7.37 7.35
CA LYS A 31 -7.39 -8.44 8.35
C LYS A 31 -6.12 -8.74 9.15
N ALA A 32 -4.99 -8.89 8.46
CA ALA A 32 -3.69 -9.13 9.09
C ALA A 32 -3.32 -8.01 10.08
N LEU A 33 -3.62 -6.75 9.76
CA LEU A 33 -3.43 -5.61 10.65
C LEU A 33 -4.28 -5.70 11.92
N LYS A 34 -5.54 -6.12 11.82
CA LYS A 34 -6.42 -6.29 12.99
C LYS A 34 -5.96 -7.43 13.90
N GLU A 35 -5.40 -8.47 13.31
CA GLU A 35 -4.89 -9.65 14.03
C GLU A 35 -3.45 -9.48 14.52
N ASN A 36 -2.80 -8.34 14.23
CA ASN A 36 -1.37 -8.12 14.46
C ASN A 36 -0.47 -9.23 13.88
N ASN A 37 -0.89 -9.84 12.77
CA ASN A 37 -0.16 -10.91 12.10
C ASN A 37 0.87 -10.32 11.13
N VAL A 38 2.11 -10.16 11.61
CA VAL A 38 3.22 -9.55 10.88
C VAL A 38 3.64 -10.38 9.66
N GLU A 39 3.57 -11.71 9.74
CA GLU A 39 3.94 -12.59 8.63
C GLU A 39 2.97 -12.41 7.45
N LEU A 40 1.66 -12.45 7.72
CA LEU A 40 0.65 -12.21 6.69
C LEU A 40 0.72 -10.78 6.13
N LEU A 41 1.06 -9.79 6.97
CA LEU A 41 1.26 -8.42 6.53
C LEU A 41 2.43 -8.30 5.53
N ASN A 42 3.58 -8.91 5.86
CA ASN A 42 4.75 -8.91 4.96
C ASN A 42 4.46 -9.65 3.65
N LYS A 43 3.77 -10.79 3.73
CA LYS A 43 3.34 -11.53 2.54
C LYS A 43 2.44 -10.67 1.63
N ALA A 44 1.44 -10.01 2.21
CA ALA A 44 0.54 -9.13 1.46
C ALA A 44 1.27 -7.96 0.79
N ILE A 45 2.29 -7.39 1.46
CA ILE A 45 3.12 -6.32 0.88
C ILE A 45 3.91 -6.84 -0.34
N GLY A 46 4.52 -8.02 -0.24
CA GLY A 46 5.23 -8.65 -1.36
C GLY A 46 4.31 -8.94 -2.54
N GLU A 47 3.16 -9.57 -2.29
CA GLU A 47 2.18 -9.88 -3.35
C GLU A 47 1.66 -8.60 -4.05
N LYS A 48 1.48 -7.49 -3.32
CA LYS A 48 1.12 -6.20 -3.93
C LYS A 48 2.24 -5.67 -4.83
N GLN A 49 3.50 -5.78 -4.41
CA GLN A 49 4.65 -5.34 -5.18
C GLN A 49 4.77 -6.11 -6.51
N ASP A 50 4.61 -7.44 -6.48
CA ASP A 50 4.62 -8.28 -7.68
C ASP A 50 3.51 -7.87 -8.68
N ILE A 51 2.34 -7.48 -8.18
CA ILE A 51 1.25 -6.99 -9.02
C ILE A 51 1.60 -5.64 -9.65
N ILE A 52 2.20 -4.71 -8.90
CA ILE A 52 2.62 -3.40 -9.41
C ILE A 52 3.57 -3.58 -10.58
N GLU A 53 4.58 -4.45 -10.43
CA GLU A 53 5.57 -4.72 -11.48
C GLU A 53 4.93 -5.28 -12.75
N ARG A 54 3.93 -6.16 -12.61
CA ARG A 54 3.15 -6.68 -13.75
C ARG A 54 2.29 -5.60 -14.41
N ILE A 55 1.68 -4.72 -13.62
CA ILE A 55 0.90 -3.59 -14.14
C ILE A 55 1.81 -2.62 -14.90
N ASP A 56 3.00 -2.33 -14.40
CA ASP A 56 3.96 -1.43 -15.05
C ASP A 56 4.35 -1.92 -16.45
N ILE A 57 4.47 -3.23 -16.64
CA ILE A 57 4.73 -3.82 -17.97
C ILE A 57 3.54 -3.56 -18.91
N LEU A 58 2.32 -3.83 -18.45
CA LEU A 58 1.11 -3.59 -19.24
C LEU A 58 0.91 -2.11 -19.57
N ASP A 59 1.24 -1.22 -18.63
CA ASP A 59 1.08 0.24 -18.79
C ASP A 59 2.07 0.82 -19.80
N LYS A 60 3.33 0.37 -19.78
CA LYS A 60 4.29 0.74 -20.82
C LYS A 60 3.79 0.36 -22.21
N GLU A 61 3.34 -0.88 -22.37
CA GLU A 61 2.83 -1.36 -23.64
C GLU A 61 1.54 -0.64 -24.05
N PHE A 62 0.64 -0.39 -23.10
CA PHE A 62 -0.59 0.36 -23.34
C PHE A 62 -0.28 1.76 -23.87
N LEU A 63 0.64 2.49 -23.22
CA LEU A 63 1.04 3.84 -23.63
C LEU A 63 1.58 3.87 -25.05
N GLU A 64 2.49 2.95 -25.40
CA GLU A 64 3.05 2.86 -26.75
C GLU A 64 1.96 2.68 -27.82
N LYS A 65 1.03 1.75 -27.60
CA LYS A 65 -0.06 1.48 -28.56
C LYS A 65 -1.09 2.60 -28.59
N TYR A 66 -1.35 3.22 -27.44
CA TYR A 66 -2.27 4.34 -27.32
C TYR A 66 -1.76 5.58 -28.10
N GLU A 67 -0.46 5.88 -28.02
CA GLU A 67 0.15 6.95 -28.81
C GLU A 67 0.09 6.69 -30.33
N LEU A 68 0.17 5.43 -30.76
CA LEU A 68 -0.02 5.07 -32.18
C LEU A 68 -1.45 5.35 -32.64
N VAL A 69 -2.45 5.02 -31.82
CA VAL A 69 -3.85 5.30 -32.12
C VAL A 69 -4.10 6.81 -32.19
N LYS A 70 -3.59 7.58 -31.23
CA LYS A 70 -3.72 9.05 -31.22
C LYS A 70 -3.12 9.69 -32.47
N ARG A 71 -1.89 9.34 -32.82
CA ARG A 71 -1.22 9.84 -34.02
C ARG A 71 -1.95 9.44 -35.30
N GLY A 72 -2.40 8.18 -35.40
CA GLY A 72 -3.11 7.68 -36.58
C GLY A 72 -4.45 8.37 -36.82
N LEU A 73 -5.10 8.88 -35.78
CA LEU A 73 -6.37 9.60 -35.85
C LEU A 73 -6.22 11.13 -35.82
N GLY A 74 -5.00 11.65 -35.65
CA GLY A 74 -4.76 13.10 -35.52
C GLY A 74 -5.41 13.71 -34.29
N ILE A 75 -5.54 12.95 -33.20
CA ILE A 75 -6.27 13.34 -31.99
C ILE A 75 -5.32 13.43 -30.80
N GLU A 76 -5.62 14.33 -29.86
CA GLU A 76 -4.88 14.43 -28.60
C GLU A 76 -5.53 13.62 -27.47
N ASN A 77 -6.86 13.45 -27.52
CA ASN A 77 -7.62 12.76 -26.49
C ASN A 77 -8.76 11.91 -27.10
N ILE A 78 -8.79 10.62 -26.76
CA ILE A 78 -9.83 9.67 -27.22
C ILE A 78 -11.20 9.90 -26.57
N GLU A 79 -11.28 10.61 -25.44
CA GLU A 79 -12.52 10.84 -24.68
C GLU A 79 -13.52 11.72 -25.43
N LYS A 80 -13.04 12.53 -26.39
CA LYS A 80 -13.88 13.44 -27.18
C LYS A 80 -14.42 12.84 -28.48
N LEU A 81 -14.13 11.56 -28.74
CA LEU A 81 -14.51 10.88 -29.97
C LEU A 81 -15.73 10.00 -29.77
N THR A 82 -16.72 10.17 -30.65
CA THR A 82 -18.02 9.49 -30.54
C THR A 82 -17.98 8.03 -31.00
N GLU A 83 -17.19 7.70 -32.04
CA GLU A 83 -16.72 6.34 -32.44
C GLU A 83 -16.13 6.37 -33.87
N PRO A 84 -14.91 6.87 -34.09
CA PRO A 84 -14.27 6.77 -35.42
C PRO A 84 -13.78 5.35 -35.74
N VAL A 85 -13.65 4.48 -34.74
CA VAL A 85 -13.12 3.12 -34.87
C VAL A 85 -13.91 2.18 -33.95
N ILE A 86 -14.26 1.00 -34.47
CA ILE A 86 -14.95 -0.04 -33.71
C ILE A 86 -14.16 -0.39 -32.44
N GLY A 87 -14.85 -0.47 -31.30
CA GLY A 87 -14.26 -0.84 -30.01
C GLY A 87 -13.85 0.34 -29.12
N PHE A 88 -13.88 1.59 -29.61
CA PHE A 88 -13.50 2.76 -28.80
C PHE A 88 -14.36 2.94 -27.53
N LYS A 89 -15.68 2.80 -27.62
CA LYS A 89 -16.55 2.86 -26.43
C LYS A 89 -16.21 1.78 -25.42
N SER A 90 -15.87 0.57 -25.90
CA SER A 90 -15.45 -0.52 -25.02
C SER A 90 -14.15 -0.17 -24.31
N LEU A 91 -13.15 0.34 -25.03
CA LEU A 91 -11.89 0.81 -24.45
C LEU A 91 -12.12 1.92 -23.40
N GLN A 92 -12.92 2.93 -23.70
CA GLN A 92 -13.28 3.99 -22.76
C GLN A 92 -13.96 3.43 -21.50
N SER A 93 -14.88 2.48 -21.66
CA SER A 93 -15.53 1.81 -20.53
C SER A 93 -14.51 1.09 -19.65
N LYS A 94 -13.56 0.35 -20.25
CA LYS A 94 -12.53 -0.37 -19.49
C LYS A 94 -11.60 0.56 -18.74
N ILE A 95 -11.23 1.70 -19.33
CA ILE A 95 -10.45 2.73 -18.64
C ILE A 95 -11.22 3.26 -17.43
N ARG A 96 -12.53 3.51 -17.57
CA ARG A 96 -13.38 3.92 -16.44
C ARG A 96 -13.43 2.85 -15.35
N ASP A 97 -13.63 1.59 -15.70
CA ASP A 97 -13.65 0.47 -14.75
C ASP A 97 -12.34 0.38 -13.96
N ILE A 98 -11.20 0.56 -14.63
CA ILE A 98 -9.87 0.62 -14.02
C ILE A 98 -9.77 1.78 -13.01
N MET A 99 -10.21 2.98 -13.39
CA MET A 99 -10.18 4.15 -12.51
C MET A 99 -11.07 3.95 -11.27
N ASP A 100 -12.25 3.36 -11.44
CA ASP A 100 -13.15 3.05 -10.34
C ASP A 100 -12.55 1.99 -9.40
N MET A 101 -11.87 0.97 -9.95
CA MET A 101 -11.17 -0.03 -9.14
C MET A 101 -10.00 0.56 -8.36
N LEU A 102 -9.20 1.44 -8.98
CA LEU A 102 -8.11 2.15 -8.29
C LEU A 102 -8.65 2.99 -7.12
N ASN A 103 -9.79 3.67 -7.31
CA ASN A 103 -10.44 4.41 -6.23
C ASN A 103 -10.89 3.48 -5.09
N LYS A 104 -11.46 2.30 -5.39
CA LYS A 104 -11.83 1.29 -4.39
C LYS A 104 -10.61 0.80 -3.60
N ILE A 105 -9.52 0.46 -4.29
CA ILE A 105 -8.27 0.04 -3.65
C ILE A 105 -7.77 1.13 -2.72
N ARG A 106 -7.71 2.39 -3.19
CA ARG A 106 -7.24 3.53 -2.41
C ARG A 106 -8.04 3.72 -1.12
N GLN A 107 -9.37 3.62 -1.18
CA GLN A 107 -10.23 3.77 0.01
C GLN A 107 -9.91 2.72 1.08
N VAL A 108 -9.69 1.46 0.68
CA VAL A 108 -9.32 0.39 1.62
C VAL A 108 -7.90 0.59 2.14
N ASP A 109 -6.96 0.97 1.27
CA ASP A 109 -5.57 1.18 1.63
C ASP A 109 -5.39 2.35 2.61
N ASP A 110 -6.15 3.44 2.43
CA ASP A 110 -6.20 4.56 3.37
C ASP A 110 -6.67 4.10 4.78
N SER A 111 -7.63 3.17 4.84
CA SER A 111 -8.07 2.56 6.10
C SER A 111 -6.97 1.68 6.70
N ASN A 112 -6.27 0.90 5.89
CA ASN A 112 -5.16 0.05 6.33
C ASN A 112 -4.00 0.88 6.89
N VAL A 113 -3.64 1.99 6.23
CA VAL A 113 -2.61 2.92 6.70
C VAL A 113 -2.98 3.53 8.05
N LYS A 114 -4.24 3.92 8.24
CA LYS A 114 -4.72 4.41 9.54
C LYS A 114 -4.59 3.34 10.63
N GLN A 115 -5.00 2.10 10.35
CA GLN A 115 -4.88 1.00 11.31
C GLN A 115 -3.41 0.70 11.67
N ALA A 116 -2.52 0.68 10.68
CA ALA A 116 -1.10 0.45 10.91
C ALA A 116 -0.49 1.51 11.85
N LYS A 117 -0.89 2.79 11.69
CA LYS A 117 -0.46 3.87 12.59
C LYS A 117 -0.94 3.65 14.03
N ILE A 118 -2.20 3.24 14.21
CA ILE A 118 -2.76 2.92 15.53
C ILE A 118 -1.94 1.81 16.20
N ASN A 119 -1.70 0.70 15.50
CA ASN A 119 -0.94 -0.43 16.04
C ASN A 119 0.50 -0.01 16.43
N MET A 120 1.12 0.88 15.64
CA MET A 120 2.46 1.40 15.92
C MET A 120 2.49 2.28 17.18
N ASP A 121 1.49 3.15 17.35
CA ASP A 121 1.37 4.00 18.55
C ASP A 121 1.11 3.18 19.81
N GLU A 122 0.29 2.14 19.73
CA GLU A 122 0.06 1.20 20.83
C GLU A 122 1.33 0.45 21.22
N SER A 123 2.06 -0.05 20.23
CA SER A 123 3.35 -0.72 20.44
C SER A 123 4.35 0.20 21.12
N LYS A 124 4.42 1.48 20.70
CA LYS A 124 5.29 2.49 21.31
C LYS A 124 4.93 2.75 22.77
N LYS A 125 3.64 2.88 23.09
CA LYS A 125 3.16 3.04 24.48
C LYS A 125 3.52 1.83 25.33
N HIS A 126 3.34 0.61 24.81
CA HIS A 126 3.70 -0.60 25.52
C HIS A 126 5.20 -0.66 25.87
N LEU A 127 6.07 -0.33 24.90
CA LEU A 127 7.52 -0.25 25.13
C LEU A 127 7.90 0.81 26.19
N GLN A 128 7.23 1.95 26.20
CA GLN A 128 7.44 2.98 27.23
C GLN A 128 7.06 2.47 28.62
N ASN A 129 5.92 1.81 28.76
CA ASN A 129 5.46 1.22 30.02
C ASN A 129 6.44 0.15 30.52
N VAL A 130 6.93 -0.74 29.64
CA VAL A 130 7.96 -1.73 29.99
C VAL A 130 9.23 -1.05 30.50
N ARG A 131 9.68 0.04 29.86
CA ARG A 131 10.86 0.80 30.28
C ARG A 131 10.66 1.46 31.64
N ILE A 132 9.48 2.03 31.90
CA ILE A 132 9.13 2.63 33.20
C ILE A 132 9.10 1.55 34.29
N GLY A 133 8.45 0.41 34.02
CA GLY A 133 8.39 -0.73 34.94
C GLY A 133 9.78 -1.27 35.29
N LYS A 134 10.67 -1.46 34.28
CA LYS A 134 12.07 -1.86 34.52
C LYS A 134 12.82 -0.85 35.39
N LYS A 135 12.64 0.45 35.16
CA LYS A 135 13.25 1.50 36.00
C LYS A 135 12.74 1.43 37.44
N ALA A 136 11.42 1.38 37.64
CA ALA A 136 10.82 1.27 38.96
C ALA A 136 11.32 0.02 39.69
N TYR A 137 11.26 -1.15 39.05
CA TYR A 137 11.78 -2.40 39.61
C TYR A 137 13.27 -2.30 39.98
N SER A 138 14.10 -1.73 39.10
CA SER A 138 15.52 -1.54 39.39
C SER A 138 15.79 -0.58 40.55
N SER A 139 14.94 0.42 40.78
CA SER A 139 15.06 1.35 41.91
C SER A 139 14.67 0.70 43.23
N TYR A 140 13.64 -0.16 43.25
CA TYR A 140 13.22 -0.89 44.45
C TYR A 140 14.17 -2.06 44.79
N ASN A 141 14.79 -2.69 43.80
CA ASN A 141 15.73 -3.81 43.99
C ASN A 141 17.21 -3.40 44.08
N ARG A 142 17.52 -2.10 44.17
CA ARG A 142 18.85 -1.68 44.62
C ARG A 142 19.00 -2.07 46.09
N LYS A 143 19.71 -3.18 46.36
CA LYS A 143 20.30 -3.39 47.70
C LYS A 143 21.10 -2.13 48.05
N PRO A 144 20.96 -1.58 49.26
CA PRO A 144 21.85 -0.53 49.72
C PRO A 144 23.28 -1.02 49.50
N MET A 145 24.10 -0.24 48.78
CA MET A 145 25.54 -0.50 48.76
C MET A 145 26.03 -0.27 50.19
N GLU A 146 26.22 -1.34 50.95
CA GLU A 146 27.12 -1.34 52.10
C GLU A 146 28.49 -0.93 51.56
N GLY A 147 28.89 0.33 51.80
CA GLY A 147 30.18 0.82 51.32
C GLY A 147 30.32 2.32 51.05
N ALA A 148 29.33 3.17 51.37
CA ALA A 148 29.59 4.60 51.46
C ALA A 148 29.93 4.95 52.91
N SER A 149 31.21 4.82 53.28
CA SER A 149 31.75 5.33 54.53
C SER A 149 31.46 6.83 54.63
N ILE A 150 30.51 7.20 55.48
CA ILE A 150 30.24 8.58 55.86
C ILE A 150 31.36 8.99 56.82
N PHE A 151 32.41 9.62 56.31
CA PHE A 151 33.36 10.35 57.13
C PHE A 151 32.74 11.69 57.53
N LEU A 152 32.12 11.71 58.71
CA LEU A 152 31.80 12.95 59.41
C LEU A 152 33.05 13.36 60.22
N ASP A 153 33.86 14.24 59.64
CA ASP A 153 34.93 14.92 60.36
C ASP A 153 34.30 15.96 61.31
N LYS A 154 34.29 15.64 62.61
CA LYS A 154 33.97 16.61 63.67
C LYS A 154 35.25 17.35 64.02
N LYS A 155 35.32 18.63 63.64
CA LYS A 155 36.31 19.56 64.18
C LYS A 155 35.88 20.01 65.57
N GLU A 156 36.74 19.78 66.56
CA GLU A 156 36.82 20.55 67.81
C GLU A 156 37.65 21.82 67.61
#